data_AF-A0A523VKU4-F1
#
_entry.id   AF-A0A523VKU4-F1
#
_cell.length_a   1.000
_cell.length_b   1.000
_cell.length_c   1.000
_cell.angle_alpha   90.00
_cell.angle_beta   90.00
_cell.angle_gamma   90.00
#
_symmetry.space_group_name_H-M   'P 1'
#
loop_
_entity.id
_entity.type
_entity.pdbx_description
1 polymer ?
#
loop_
_entity_poly.entity_id
_entity_poly.type
_entity_poly.pdbx_seq_one_letter_code
_entity_poly.pdbx_strand_id
1 'polypeptide(L)'
;MNSEQPIKAFENVREQIGFCGIWCGSCIVGNGALRELTGRYRELITVYDLEEWGPKDFSYKELLKGLESIQNIPLCSGCLKGGGRDSCEMRSCAASKRITGCHKCRELVVCKHSEPLREMRSGAIKAGLFVNTVDVDQQELVENWTA
;
A
#
# COMPACT_ATOMS: atom_id res chain seq x y z
N MET A 1 -18.70 -1.68 13.89
CA MET A 1 -17.79 -1.92 12.74
C MET A 1 -16.90 -3.11 13.08
N ASN A 2 -16.69 -4.08 12.18
CA ASN A 2 -16.09 -5.38 12.52
C ASN A 2 -14.55 -5.25 12.60
N SER A 3 -13.98 -5.24 13.81
CA SER A 3 -12.54 -5.09 14.09
C SER A 3 -11.66 -6.19 13.46
N GLU A 4 -12.25 -7.26 12.94
CA GLU A 4 -11.55 -8.35 12.26
C GLU A 4 -11.06 -8.02 10.84
N GLN A 5 -11.64 -7.02 10.19
CA GLN A 5 -11.41 -6.77 8.76
C GLN A 5 -10.01 -6.21 8.45
N PRO A 6 -9.44 -5.27 9.24
CA PRO A 6 -8.07 -4.78 9.06
C PRO A 6 -7.02 -5.87 9.30
N ILE A 7 -7.21 -6.70 10.33
CA ILE A 7 -6.33 -7.84 10.64
C ILE A 7 -6.29 -8.80 9.45
N LYS A 8 -7.46 -9.20 8.91
CA LYS A 8 -7.54 -10.08 7.74
C LYS A 8 -6.87 -9.48 6.49
N ALA A 9 -6.98 -8.17 6.28
CA ALA A 9 -6.34 -7.50 5.15
C ALA A 9 -4.81 -7.50 5.29
N PHE A 10 -4.29 -7.13 6.46
CA PHE A 10 -2.86 -7.20 6.77
C PHE A 10 -2.29 -8.61 6.60
N GLU A 11 -2.93 -9.62 7.22
CA GLU A 11 -2.49 -11.03 7.11
C GLU A 11 -2.45 -11.53 5.66
N ASN A 12 -3.31 -11.01 4.76
CA ASN A 12 -3.26 -11.38 3.34
C ASN A 12 -2.00 -10.88 2.61
N VAL A 13 -1.41 -9.78 3.06
CA VAL A 13 -0.30 -9.10 2.37
C VAL A 13 1.03 -9.06 3.15
N ARG A 14 1.02 -9.42 4.44
CA ARG A 14 2.19 -9.32 5.33
C ARG A 14 3.42 -10.08 4.85
N GLU A 15 3.27 -11.15 4.08
CA GLU A 15 4.41 -11.92 3.56
C GLU A 15 4.86 -11.47 2.16
N GLN A 16 4.32 -10.35 1.64
CA GLN A 16 4.57 -9.93 0.25
C GLN A 16 5.46 -8.71 0.17
N ILE A 17 6.63 -8.87 -0.44
CA ILE A 17 7.46 -7.78 -0.93
C ILE A 17 7.29 -7.70 -2.44
N GLY A 18 6.87 -6.54 -2.95
CA GLY A 18 6.68 -6.34 -4.39
C GLY A 18 8.01 -6.41 -5.17
N PHE A 19 7.94 -6.55 -6.49
CA PHE A 19 9.14 -6.59 -7.35
C PHE A 19 10.02 -5.34 -7.20
N CYS A 20 9.42 -4.19 -6.89
CA CYS A 20 10.14 -2.94 -6.58
C CYS A 20 10.80 -2.95 -5.19
N GLY A 21 10.58 -3.96 -4.35
CA GLY A 21 11.09 -4.05 -2.98
C GLY A 21 10.18 -3.42 -1.92
N ILE A 22 9.08 -2.76 -2.29
CA ILE A 22 8.15 -2.19 -1.31
C ILE A 22 7.35 -3.31 -0.65
N TRP A 23 7.30 -3.32 0.68
CA TRP A 23 6.55 -4.30 1.45
C TRP A 23 5.05 -3.99 1.47
N CYS A 24 4.23 -4.94 1.00
CA CYS A 24 2.79 -4.75 0.91
C CYS A 24 2.10 -4.61 2.27
N GLY A 25 2.67 -5.17 3.35
CA GLY A 25 2.18 -4.98 4.72
C GLY A 25 2.27 -3.52 5.22
N SER A 26 3.18 -2.73 4.66
CA SER A 26 3.30 -1.30 4.96
C SER A 26 2.42 -0.40 4.08
N CYS A 27 1.84 -0.93 3.01
CA CYS A 27 0.99 -0.18 2.10
C CYS A 27 -0.42 -0.04 2.67
N ILE A 28 -0.93 1.19 2.83
CA ILE A 28 -2.26 1.48 3.41
C ILE A 28 -3.44 0.83 2.67
N VAL A 29 -3.26 0.53 1.37
CA VAL A 29 -4.27 -0.18 0.57
C VAL A 29 -4.16 -1.69 0.78
N GLY A 30 -2.92 -2.20 0.95
CA GLY A 30 -2.63 -3.61 1.20
C GLY A 30 -3.07 -4.05 2.59
N ASN A 31 -2.66 -3.32 3.61
CA ASN A 31 -2.98 -3.65 5.01
C ASN A 31 -4.40 -3.25 5.44
N GLY A 32 -5.17 -2.62 4.55
CA GLY A 32 -6.56 -2.23 4.79
C GLY A 32 -6.74 -0.95 5.63
N ALA A 33 -5.66 -0.30 6.09
CA ALA A 33 -5.73 0.90 6.92
C ALA A 33 -6.49 2.04 6.24
N LEU A 34 -6.33 2.22 4.92
CA LEU A 34 -7.06 3.26 4.17
C LEU A 34 -8.57 3.08 4.33
N ARG A 35 -9.07 1.87 4.08
CA ARG A 35 -10.50 1.56 4.18
C ARG A 35 -11.01 1.72 5.62
N GLU A 36 -10.26 1.22 6.60
CA GLU A 36 -10.65 1.33 8.00
C GLU A 36 -10.74 2.79 8.45
N LEU A 37 -9.67 3.56 8.24
CA LEU A 37 -9.59 4.96 8.68
C LEU A 37 -10.64 5.82 7.99
N THR A 38 -10.88 5.61 6.69
CA THR A 38 -11.95 6.29 5.96
C THR A 38 -13.34 5.97 6.54
N GLY A 39 -13.60 4.71 6.86
CA GLY A 39 -14.86 4.30 7.50
C GLY A 39 -15.04 4.94 8.87
N ARG A 40 -13.99 4.93 9.71
CA ARG A 40 -13.99 5.58 11.03
C ARG A 40 -14.21 7.09 10.92
N TYR A 41 -13.57 7.75 9.96
CA TYR A 41 -13.73 9.18 9.77
C TYR A 41 -15.14 9.55 9.31
N ARG A 42 -15.72 8.76 8.39
CA ARG A 42 -17.12 8.87 7.98
C ARG A 42 -18.07 8.71 9.17
N GLU A 43 -17.85 7.70 10.01
CA GLU A 43 -18.63 7.45 11.23
C GLU A 43 -18.54 8.63 12.21
N LEU A 44 -17.35 9.18 12.42
CA LEU A 44 -17.16 10.35 13.30
C LEU A 44 -17.94 11.57 12.80
N ILE A 45 -17.92 11.85 11.49
CA ILE A 45 -18.71 12.96 10.90
C ILE A 45 -20.19 12.78 11.20
N THR A 46 -20.73 11.57 11.04
CA THR A 46 -22.15 11.28 11.27
C THR A 46 -22.52 11.28 12.75
N VAL A 47 -21.80 10.55 13.60
CA VAL A 47 -22.18 10.33 15.01
C VAL A 47 -22.11 11.60 15.85
N TYR A 48 -21.20 12.51 15.51
CA TYR A 48 -21.05 13.77 16.21
C TYR A 48 -21.81 14.92 15.53
N ASP A 49 -22.59 14.65 14.48
CA ASP A 49 -23.30 15.67 13.70
C ASP A 49 -22.38 16.85 13.34
N LEU A 50 -21.19 16.56 12.81
CA LEU A 50 -20.19 17.59 12.49
C LEU A 50 -20.76 18.65 11.52
N GLU A 51 -21.72 18.27 10.68
CA GLU A 51 -22.43 19.20 9.82
C GLU A 51 -23.11 20.31 10.60
N GLU A 52 -23.54 20.10 11.84
CA GLU A 52 -24.28 21.08 12.65
C GLU A 52 -23.38 22.12 13.31
N TRP A 53 -22.18 21.75 13.77
CA TRP A 53 -21.30 22.64 14.54
C TRP A 53 -19.89 22.83 13.97
N GLY A 54 -19.48 22.02 12.99
CA GLY A 54 -18.17 22.10 12.35
C GLY A 54 -18.08 23.20 11.28
N PRO A 55 -16.98 23.23 10.50
CA PRO A 55 -16.80 24.21 9.43
C PRO A 55 -17.94 24.17 8.41
N LYS A 56 -18.38 25.34 7.93
CA LYS A 56 -19.54 25.52 7.03
C LYS A 56 -19.14 25.96 5.62
N ASP A 57 -17.84 26.03 5.35
CA ASP A 57 -17.25 26.49 4.09
C ASP A 57 -17.15 25.39 3.03
N PHE A 58 -17.63 24.18 3.32
CA PHE A 58 -17.71 23.06 2.38
C PHE A 58 -18.97 22.21 2.58
N SER A 59 -19.24 21.32 1.63
CA SER A 59 -20.38 20.39 1.68
C SER A 59 -20.01 19.07 2.36
N TYR A 60 -20.59 18.81 3.54
CA TYR A 60 -20.48 17.50 4.21
C TYR A 60 -21.03 16.37 3.37
N LYS A 61 -22.13 16.61 2.64
CA LYS A 61 -22.72 15.64 1.72
C LYS A 61 -21.71 15.16 0.66
N GLU A 62 -21.01 16.08 0.00
CA GLU A 62 -20.00 15.70 -0.99
C GLU A 62 -18.76 15.07 -0.35
N LEU A 63 -18.35 15.53 0.85
CA LEU A 63 -17.28 14.89 1.61
C LEU A 63 -17.62 13.42 1.95
N LEU A 64 -18.81 13.15 2.50
CA LEU A 64 -19.26 11.81 2.88
C LEU A 64 -19.32 10.87 1.67
N LYS A 65 -19.76 11.37 0.51
CA LYS A 65 -19.76 10.64 -0.76
C LYS A 65 -18.33 10.30 -1.22
N GLY A 66 -17.40 11.24 -1.06
CA GLY A 66 -15.98 11.01 -1.33
C GLY A 66 -15.39 9.94 -0.42
N LEU A 67 -15.66 10.01 0.89
CA LEU A 67 -15.21 9.01 1.86
C LEU A 67 -15.81 7.62 1.56
N GLU A 68 -17.10 7.54 1.23
CA GLU A 68 -17.71 6.28 0.82
C GLU A 68 -17.05 5.69 -0.43
N SER A 69 -16.73 6.53 -1.41
CA SER A 69 -16.03 6.11 -2.63
C SER A 69 -14.64 5.53 -2.31
N ILE A 70 -13.88 6.18 -1.41
CA ILE A 70 -12.57 5.70 -0.96
C ILE A 70 -12.70 4.40 -0.16
N GLN A 71 -13.70 4.29 0.73
CA GLN A 71 -13.94 3.10 1.54
C GLN A 71 -14.26 1.87 0.66
N ASN A 72 -14.93 2.10 -0.47
CA ASN A 72 -15.30 1.06 -1.43
C ASN A 72 -14.15 0.59 -2.34
N ILE A 73 -12.97 1.23 -2.29
CA ILE A 73 -11.77 0.74 -2.98
C ILE A 73 -11.50 -0.72 -2.55
N PRO A 74 -11.41 -1.69 -3.48
CA PRO A 74 -11.16 -3.09 -3.15
C PRO A 74 -9.89 -3.29 -2.32
N LEU A 75 -9.92 -4.29 -1.42
CA LEU A 75 -8.70 -4.68 -0.70
C LEU A 75 -7.69 -5.20 -1.71
N CYS A 76 -6.44 -4.74 -1.61
CA CYS A 76 -5.39 -5.18 -2.50
C CYS A 76 -4.96 -6.61 -2.12
N SER A 77 -4.91 -7.51 -3.10
CA SER A 77 -4.42 -8.88 -2.90
C SER A 77 -2.91 -8.94 -2.64
N GLY A 78 -2.19 -7.86 -2.94
CA GLY A 78 -0.73 -7.74 -2.87
C GLY A 78 -0.06 -7.93 -4.24
N CYS A 79 1.13 -7.34 -4.40
CA CYS A 79 1.79 -7.20 -5.70
C CYS A 79 2.12 -8.53 -6.39
N LEU A 80 2.37 -9.60 -5.62
CA LEU A 80 2.70 -10.92 -6.14
C LEU A 80 1.44 -11.76 -6.46
N LYS A 81 0.26 -11.33 -5.98
CA LYS A 81 -1.05 -11.95 -6.25
C LYS A 81 -1.90 -11.13 -7.23
N GLY A 82 -1.25 -10.39 -8.13
CA GLY A 82 -1.90 -9.58 -9.16
C GLY A 82 -2.35 -8.17 -8.75
N GLY A 83 -2.23 -7.78 -7.47
CA GLY A 83 -2.55 -6.43 -7.01
C GLY A 83 -1.50 -5.37 -7.41
N GLY A 84 -1.59 -4.16 -6.86
CA GLY A 84 -0.69 -3.06 -7.21
C GLY A 84 -1.05 -2.41 -8.56
N ARG A 85 -0.10 -1.74 -9.22
CA ARG A 85 -0.33 -1.07 -10.51
C ARG A 85 -0.45 -2.11 -11.64
N ASP A 86 -1.51 -2.03 -12.44
CA ASP A 86 -1.79 -2.94 -13.55
C ASP A 86 -0.62 -3.04 -14.54
N SER A 87 -0.10 -1.88 -14.97
CA SER A 87 1.03 -1.77 -15.90
C SER A 87 2.38 -1.58 -15.18
N CYS A 88 2.66 -2.38 -14.16
CA CYS A 88 3.92 -2.31 -13.42
C CYS A 88 5.11 -2.81 -14.26
N GLU A 89 6.02 -1.92 -14.63
CA GLU A 89 7.20 -2.21 -15.45
C GLU A 89 8.19 -3.11 -14.70
N MET A 90 8.29 -2.96 -13.37
CA MET A 90 9.18 -3.77 -12.53
C MET A 90 8.72 -5.22 -12.47
N ARG A 91 7.40 -5.47 -12.45
CA ARG A 91 6.82 -6.81 -12.51
C ARG A 91 7.22 -7.49 -13.81
N SER A 92 6.94 -6.84 -14.95
CA SER A 92 7.23 -7.40 -16.27
C SER A 92 8.73 -7.66 -16.48
N CYS A 93 9.58 -6.75 -16.02
CA CYS A 93 11.04 -6.88 -16.10
C CYS A 93 11.57 -8.02 -15.20
N ALA A 94 11.12 -8.10 -13.94
CA ALA A 94 11.55 -9.15 -13.03
C ALA A 94 11.09 -10.53 -13.51
N ALA A 95 9.87 -10.64 -14.03
CA ALA A 95 9.33 -11.87 -14.61
C ALA A 95 10.15 -12.33 -15.83
N SER A 96 10.50 -11.43 -16.75
CA SER A 96 11.30 -11.80 -17.94
C SER A 96 12.72 -12.25 -17.58
N LYS A 97 13.28 -11.70 -16.49
CA LYS A 97 14.59 -12.10 -15.93
C LYS A 97 14.51 -13.28 -14.94
N ARG A 98 13.30 -13.77 -14.63
CA ARG A 98 13.05 -14.83 -13.63
C ARG A 98 13.66 -14.53 -12.26
N ILE A 99 13.58 -13.27 -11.83
CA ILE A 99 14.00 -12.83 -10.49
C ILE A 99 12.79 -12.41 -9.66
N THR A 100 12.88 -12.56 -8.34
CA THR A 100 11.77 -12.24 -7.42
C THR A 100 11.65 -10.74 -7.11
N GLY A 101 12.63 -9.93 -7.48
CA GLY A 101 12.56 -8.48 -7.36
C GLY A 101 13.85 -7.78 -7.76
N CYS A 102 13.77 -6.45 -7.86
CA CYS A 102 14.88 -5.61 -8.29
C CYS A 102 16.10 -5.68 -7.35
N HIS A 103 15.92 -6.04 -6.07
CA HIS A 103 17.03 -6.23 -5.12
C HIS A 103 17.96 -7.39 -5.50
N LYS A 104 17.48 -8.38 -6.26
CA LYS A 104 18.29 -9.50 -6.78
C LYS A 104 18.90 -9.21 -8.16
N CYS A 105 18.61 -8.06 -8.75
CA CYS A 105 19.09 -7.71 -10.08
C CYS A 105 20.54 -7.22 -10.03
N ARG A 106 21.46 -7.91 -10.72
CA ARG A 106 22.89 -7.53 -10.78
C ARG A 106 23.19 -6.41 -11.77
N GLU A 107 22.20 -6.00 -12.55
CA GLU A 107 22.34 -5.01 -13.63
C GLU A 107 21.74 -3.64 -13.25
N LEU A 108 21.58 -3.35 -11.95
CA LEU A 108 20.92 -2.11 -11.49
C LEU A 108 21.59 -0.83 -12.03
N VAL A 109 22.92 -0.83 -12.18
CA VAL A 109 23.71 0.31 -12.67
C VAL A 109 23.35 0.69 -14.11
N VAL A 110 23.08 -0.30 -14.96
CA VAL A 110 22.74 -0.11 -16.38
C VAL A 110 21.24 -0.28 -16.65
N CYS A 111 20.43 -0.39 -15.59
CA CYS A 111 19.02 -0.68 -15.70
C CYS A 111 18.26 0.54 -16.24
N LYS A 112 17.56 0.36 -17.37
CA LYS A 112 16.66 1.39 -17.94
C LYS A 112 15.49 1.79 -17.02
N HIS A 113 15.21 0.99 -15.99
CA HIS A 113 14.15 1.25 -15.00
C HIS A 113 14.71 1.81 -13.67
N SER A 114 16.00 2.12 -13.59
CA SER A 114 16.66 2.57 -12.36
C SER A 114 16.05 3.84 -11.79
N GLU A 115 15.82 4.85 -12.62
CA GLU A 115 15.21 6.12 -12.22
C GLU A 115 13.77 5.96 -11.70
N PRO A 116 12.81 5.38 -12.46
CA PRO A 116 11.46 5.19 -11.95
C PRO A 116 11.40 4.28 -10.71
N LEU A 117 12.29 3.29 -10.60
CA LEU A 117 12.42 2.47 -9.39
C LEU A 117 12.87 3.31 -8.19
N ARG A 118 13.87 4.19 -8.37
CA ARG A 118 14.37 5.08 -7.33
C ARG A 118 13.29 6.06 -6.88
N GLU A 119 12.57 6.67 -7.81
CA GLU A 119 11.47 7.59 -7.51
C GLU A 119 10.39 6.90 -6.67
N MET A 120 9.90 5.74 -7.15
CA MET A 120 8.88 4.95 -6.46
C MET A 120 9.31 4.58 -5.03
N ARG A 121 10.55 4.11 -4.86
CA ARG A 121 11.09 3.75 -3.53
C ARG A 121 11.24 4.98 -2.63
N SER A 122 11.73 6.10 -3.16
CA SER A 122 11.89 7.33 -2.39
C SER A 122 10.55 7.89 -1.91
N GLY A 123 9.51 7.82 -2.75
CA GLY A 123 8.15 8.19 -2.40
C GLY A 123 7.57 7.27 -1.33
N ALA A 124 7.78 5.95 -1.45
CA ALA A 124 7.36 4.97 -0.45
C ALA A 124 8.00 5.27 0.92
N ILE A 125 9.32 5.48 0.96
CA ILE A 125 10.04 5.82 2.21
C ILE A 125 9.50 7.12 2.82
N LYS A 126 9.28 8.17 2.02
CA LYS A 126 8.68 9.43 2.49
C LYS A 126 7.29 9.25 3.08
N ALA A 127 6.51 8.29 2.56
CA ALA A 127 5.20 7.93 3.07
C ALA A 127 5.25 6.94 4.26
N GLY A 128 6.45 6.59 4.75
CA GLY A 128 6.64 5.69 5.89
C GLY A 128 6.56 4.19 5.55
N LEU A 129 6.63 3.82 4.28
CA LEU A 129 6.61 2.42 3.85
C LEU A 129 8.00 1.79 3.96
N PHE A 130 8.03 0.49 4.23
CA PHE A 130 9.25 -0.29 4.28
C PHE A 130 9.65 -0.78 2.89
N VAL A 131 10.96 -0.70 2.59
CA VAL A 131 11.52 -0.98 1.27
C VAL A 131 12.76 -1.86 1.39
N ASN A 132 12.73 -3.03 0.77
CA ASN A 132 13.90 -3.86 0.57
C ASN A 132 14.71 -3.39 -0.66
N THR A 133 15.97 -3.01 -0.43
CA THR A 133 16.93 -2.62 -1.46
C THR A 133 18.13 -3.56 -1.56
N VAL A 134 18.22 -4.58 -0.70
CA VAL A 134 19.38 -5.47 -0.54
C VAL A 134 19.00 -6.93 -0.80
N ASP A 135 19.98 -7.73 -1.22
CA ASP A 135 19.77 -9.17 -1.43
C ASP A 135 19.93 -9.91 -0.09
N VAL A 136 18.86 -9.89 0.70
CA VAL A 136 18.76 -10.56 2.00
C VAL A 136 17.53 -11.46 2.02
N ASP A 137 17.44 -12.32 3.03
CA ASP A 137 16.28 -13.15 3.25
C ASP A 137 15.02 -12.29 3.50
N GLN A 138 13.95 -12.57 2.75
CA GLN A 138 12.74 -11.76 2.82
C GLN A 138 11.91 -12.07 4.07
N GLN A 139 11.97 -13.30 4.57
CA GLN A 139 11.23 -13.69 5.75
C GLN A 139 11.85 -13.00 6.97
N GLU A 140 13.17 -13.01 7.09
CA GLU A 140 13.88 -12.27 8.15
C GLU A 140 13.55 -10.77 8.14
N LEU A 141 13.47 -10.15 6.95
CA LEU A 141 13.04 -8.75 6.84
C LEU A 141 11.62 -8.52 7.32
N VAL A 142 10.67 -9.38 6.93
CA VAL A 142 9.27 -9.25 7.33
C VAL A 142 9.12 -9.46 8.84
N GLU A 143 9.80 -10.44 9.42
CA GLU A 143 9.82 -10.65 10.87
C GLU A 143 10.33 -9.39 11.60
N ASN A 144 11.43 -8.80 11.12
CA ASN A 144 11.96 -7.55 11.69
C ASN A 144 11.02 -6.33 11.53
N TRP A 145 10.24 -6.25 10.45
CA TRP A 145 9.28 -5.16 10.25
C TRP A 145 7.94 -5.37 10.97
N THR A 146 7.71 -6.56 11.52
CA THR A 146 6.48 -6.92 12.24
C THR A 146 6.70 -7.09 13.75
N ALA A 147 7.96 -7.11 14.20
CA ALA A 147 8.36 -7.11 15.61
C ALA A 147 8.09 -5.75 16.28
#